data_AF-A0A1X0RV02-F1
#
_entry.id   AF-A0A1X0RV02-F1
#
_cell.length_a   1.000
_cell.length_b   1.000
_cell.length_c   1.000
_cell.angle_alpha   90.00
_cell.angle_beta   90.00
_cell.angle_gamma   90.00
#
_symmetry.space_group_name_H-M   'P 1'
#
loop_
_entity.id
_entity.type
_entity.pdbx_description
1 polymer ?
#
loop_
_entity_poly.entity_id
_entity_poly.type
_entity_poly.pdbx_seq_one_letter_code
_entity_poly.pdbx_strand_id
1 'polypeptide(L)'
;MADKNQTSYFHSQINTAPKLTIQISGEAIQQSGVIEWQTSSGAIIDSKMAAASTHVFGRCVSKQLYINDADEKRKRVEVLAKVQLGNGLHLGTFQSKGIKVISKPSKKRQSVKNMELCIHHGTTISLFNRIRSQTVSTKYLGVSTTASNNSDGNNSNNNGTCFVSRTGAWDPFVIWIVDTTCSSDNVTSRPKHNPLNPSYPPPPAIALQSSTPLAIHYNQPVVLQCVTTGLVSPVMIIRKVDKQSLVLGGNRVDDLGYNKTLGGECGDETLGDPVSQLHKVAFQIVQDPSFHQNGIKQDIDIGHWKIPQSSHPVTYLACLNDVVGMHKTTSTRNLVSACHTQEQQQSSTTTETASWPDILQEKEPRRRLSNGESKARRGSVGRGNNVDPTGLEGACWTEDVSDAAVWTIVGTDCASYTFWTPDEHMPSSITPFPIIQDITKQQSRLTLTGENFSRDIEVWFGDMKSPQTDYASHNTIHCKIPDNLSNSPTIEEVDHMTKKIPLLFVRGNGVVYRTNFYYTL
;
A
#
# COMPACT_ATOMS: atom_id res chain seq x y z
N MET A 1 -12.09 -34.99 47.95
CA MET A 1 -13.14 -35.03 46.90
C MET A 1 -13.36 -33.64 46.25
N ALA A 2 -12.34 -32.76 46.22
CA ALA A 2 -12.50 -31.34 45.83
C ALA A 2 -11.72 -30.91 44.56
N ASP A 3 -10.83 -31.73 43.99
CA ASP A 3 -9.94 -31.26 42.90
C ASP A 3 -10.42 -31.52 41.46
N LYS A 4 -11.50 -32.29 41.26
CA LYS A 4 -11.99 -32.59 39.89
C LYS A 4 -12.91 -31.52 39.30
N ASN A 5 -13.45 -30.61 40.10
CA ASN A 5 -14.36 -29.58 39.61
C ASN A 5 -13.63 -28.31 39.13
N GLN A 6 -12.41 -28.02 39.61
CA GLN A 6 -11.71 -26.79 39.21
C GLN A 6 -11.16 -26.88 37.78
N THR A 7 -10.66 -28.05 37.38
CA THR A 7 -10.21 -28.34 36.01
C THR A 7 -11.35 -28.32 34.99
N SER A 8 -12.56 -28.76 35.36
CA SER A 8 -13.73 -28.68 34.48
C SER A 8 -14.27 -27.26 34.30
N TYR A 9 -14.15 -26.40 35.32
CA TYR A 9 -14.50 -24.97 35.17
C TYR A 9 -13.53 -24.24 34.25
N PHE A 10 -12.22 -24.51 34.35
CA PHE A 10 -11.22 -23.96 33.42
C PHE A 10 -11.46 -24.45 31.98
N HIS A 11 -11.72 -25.73 31.76
CA HIS A 11 -12.06 -26.26 30.42
C HIS A 11 -13.36 -25.68 29.84
N SER A 12 -14.37 -25.40 30.68
CA SER A 12 -15.63 -24.81 30.20
C SER A 12 -15.51 -23.34 29.79
N GLN A 13 -14.55 -22.59 30.36
CA GLN A 13 -14.31 -21.17 30.05
C GLN A 13 -13.30 -20.94 28.91
N ILE A 14 -12.59 -21.98 28.48
CA ILE A 14 -11.70 -21.95 27.30
C ILE A 14 -12.50 -21.95 25.99
N ASN A 15 -13.78 -22.35 26.03
CA ASN A 15 -14.65 -22.46 24.86
C ASN A 15 -15.40 -21.18 24.46
N THR A 16 -15.17 -20.06 25.14
CA THR A 16 -15.74 -18.76 24.75
C THR A 16 -14.73 -18.01 23.88
N ALA A 17 -15.19 -17.52 22.71
CA ALA A 17 -14.33 -16.79 21.80
C ALA A 17 -13.70 -15.56 22.45
N PRO A 18 -12.44 -15.23 22.12
CA PRO A 18 -11.79 -14.03 22.63
C PRO A 18 -12.56 -12.77 22.25
N LYS A 19 -12.58 -11.81 23.17
CA LYS A 19 -13.10 -10.47 22.94
C LYS A 19 -11.97 -9.57 22.45
N LEU A 20 -12.18 -8.97 21.29
CA LEU A 20 -11.28 -7.97 20.71
C LEU A 20 -11.84 -6.57 20.93
N THR A 21 -11.02 -5.65 21.44
CA THR A 21 -11.37 -4.22 21.53
C THR A 21 -10.33 -3.40 20.78
N ILE A 22 -10.77 -2.57 19.85
CA ILE A 22 -9.92 -1.78 18.97
C ILE A 22 -10.11 -0.30 19.28
N GLN A 23 -9.02 0.44 19.44
CA GLN A 23 -9.05 1.88 19.71
C GLN A 23 -7.87 2.58 19.03
N ILE A 24 -7.98 3.89 18.83
CA ILE A 24 -6.83 4.72 18.40
C ILE A 24 -6.13 5.29 19.64
N SER A 25 -4.80 5.36 19.62
CA SER A 25 -4.03 5.92 20.72
C SER A 25 -4.41 7.38 21.00
N GLY A 26 -4.71 7.65 22.27
CA GLY A 26 -5.16 8.96 22.75
C GLY A 26 -6.61 9.34 22.37
N GLU A 27 -7.39 8.42 21.81
CA GLU A 27 -8.84 8.59 21.62
C GLU A 27 -9.61 7.81 22.70
N ALA A 28 -10.74 8.35 23.14
CA ALA A 28 -11.60 7.69 24.13
C ALA A 28 -12.47 6.57 23.52
N ILE A 29 -12.68 6.61 22.20
CA ILE A 29 -13.57 5.70 21.49
C ILE A 29 -12.96 4.31 21.43
N GLN A 30 -13.70 3.33 21.94
CA GLN A 30 -13.35 1.92 21.87
C GLN A 30 -14.42 1.18 21.08
N GLN A 31 -13.98 0.45 20.06
CA GLN A 31 -14.84 -0.39 19.24
C GLN A 31 -14.65 -1.86 19.63
N SER A 32 -15.73 -2.54 20.01
CA SER A 32 -15.70 -3.99 20.16
C SER A 32 -15.60 -4.63 18.76
N GLY A 33 -14.56 -5.40 18.53
CA GLY A 33 -14.35 -6.15 17.31
C GLY A 33 -15.25 -7.37 17.23
N VAL A 34 -15.71 -7.70 16.02
CA VAL A 34 -16.40 -8.95 15.73
C VAL A 34 -15.44 -9.83 14.94
N ILE A 35 -15.14 -11.01 15.46
CA ILE A 35 -14.23 -11.96 14.84
C ILE A 35 -15.03 -12.91 13.96
N GLU A 36 -14.72 -12.88 12.66
CA GLU A 36 -15.16 -13.87 11.70
C GLU A 36 -14.12 -14.99 11.64
N TRP A 37 -14.53 -16.20 11.98
CA TRP A 37 -13.64 -17.36 12.01
C TRP A 37 -13.63 -18.07 10.66
N GLN A 38 -12.44 -18.46 10.22
CA GLN A 38 -12.21 -19.14 8.96
C GLN A 38 -11.27 -20.33 9.18
N THR A 39 -11.52 -21.40 8.44
CA THR A 39 -10.63 -22.56 8.34
C THR A 39 -9.39 -22.24 7.51
N SER A 40 -8.37 -23.11 7.53
CA SER A 40 -7.22 -23.02 6.63
C SER A 40 -7.60 -23.06 5.15
N SER A 41 -8.74 -23.66 4.79
CA SER A 41 -9.31 -23.66 3.43
C SER A 41 -10.13 -22.40 3.10
N GLY A 42 -10.20 -21.42 4.00
CA GLY A 42 -10.92 -20.15 3.79
C GLY A 42 -12.44 -20.22 3.99
N ALA A 43 -12.98 -21.38 4.40
CA ALA A 43 -14.41 -21.50 4.69
C ALA A 43 -14.72 -20.87 6.05
N ILE A 44 -15.74 -20.01 6.08
CA ILE A 44 -16.24 -19.35 7.30
C ILE A 44 -16.89 -20.40 8.19
N ILE A 45 -16.51 -20.42 9.47
CA ILE A 45 -17.02 -21.36 10.47
C ILE A 45 -17.59 -20.62 11.68
N ASP A 46 -18.51 -21.28 12.38
CA ASP A 46 -19.06 -20.73 13.63
C ASP A 46 -18.01 -20.81 14.76
N SER A 47 -18.14 -19.90 15.73
CA SER A 47 -17.31 -19.76 16.92
C SER A 47 -17.17 -21.08 17.70
N LYS A 48 -18.24 -21.88 17.80
CA LYS A 48 -18.22 -23.18 18.47
C LYS A 48 -17.35 -24.21 17.73
N MET A 49 -17.40 -24.21 16.40
CA MET A 49 -16.56 -25.09 15.58
C MET A 49 -15.11 -24.62 15.58
N ALA A 50 -14.89 -23.30 15.66
CA ALA A 50 -13.56 -22.73 15.76
C ALA A 50 -12.85 -23.15 17.07
N ALA A 51 -13.57 -23.19 18.19
CA ALA A 51 -13.04 -23.65 19.48
C ALA A 51 -12.59 -25.12 19.49
N ALA A 52 -13.14 -25.95 18.59
CA ALA A 52 -12.80 -27.37 18.47
C ALA A 52 -11.69 -27.68 17.45
N SER A 53 -11.21 -26.69 16.71
CA SER A 53 -10.22 -26.86 15.64
C SER A 53 -8.85 -26.33 16.03
N THR A 54 -7.78 -27.04 15.67
CA THR A 54 -6.40 -26.69 16.01
C THR A 54 -5.78 -25.61 15.12
N HIS A 55 -6.34 -25.38 13.94
CA HIS A 55 -5.84 -24.40 12.97
C HIS A 55 -6.99 -23.55 12.41
N VAL A 56 -7.26 -22.44 13.10
CA VAL A 56 -8.29 -21.48 12.70
C VAL A 56 -7.73 -20.07 12.64
N PHE A 57 -8.29 -19.28 11.72
CA PHE A 57 -7.94 -17.89 11.53
C PHE A 57 -9.13 -17.02 11.91
N GLY A 58 -8.90 -16.03 12.78
CA GLY A 58 -9.90 -15.03 13.11
C GLY A 58 -9.61 -13.73 12.38
N ARG A 59 -10.60 -13.17 11.69
CA ARG A 59 -10.50 -11.85 11.04
C ARG A 59 -11.49 -10.88 11.68
N CYS A 60 -11.01 -9.69 12.02
CA CYS A 60 -11.87 -8.59 12.49
C CYS A 60 -11.55 -7.32 11.71
N VAL A 61 -12.59 -6.58 11.30
CA VAL A 61 -12.44 -5.30 10.60
C VAL A 61 -13.15 -4.21 11.41
N SER A 62 -12.40 -3.17 11.76
CA SER A 62 -12.92 -2.00 12.47
C SER A 62 -13.26 -0.89 11.46
N LYS A 63 -14.54 -0.54 11.32
CA LYS A 63 -15.01 0.43 10.31
C LYS A 63 -15.37 1.81 10.86
N GLN A 64 -15.45 1.96 12.18
CA GLN A 64 -15.98 3.17 12.84
C GLN A 64 -14.91 3.88 13.68
N LEU A 65 -13.64 3.70 13.32
CA LEU A 65 -12.54 4.42 13.95
C LEU A 65 -12.38 5.79 13.30
N TYR A 66 -12.28 6.82 14.12
CA TYR A 66 -11.94 8.18 13.70
C TYR A 66 -11.13 8.86 14.81
N ILE A 67 -10.37 9.88 14.41
CA ILE A 67 -9.69 10.80 15.32
C ILE A 67 -10.47 12.09 15.40
N ASN A 68 -10.50 12.71 16.57
CA ASN A 68 -11.11 14.02 16.72
C ASN A 68 -10.10 15.13 16.39
N ASP A 69 -10.55 16.28 15.92
CA ASP A 69 -9.71 17.45 15.65
C ASP A 69 -9.31 18.21 16.93
N ALA A 70 -9.81 17.77 18.09
CA ALA A 70 -9.53 18.37 19.40
C ALA A 70 -8.03 18.47 19.75
N ASP A 71 -7.17 17.60 19.20
CA ASP A 71 -5.73 17.62 19.41
C ASP A 71 -4.96 17.80 18.10
N GLU A 72 -4.98 19.01 17.55
CA GLU A 72 -4.24 19.38 16.31
C GLU A 72 -2.72 19.13 16.41
N LYS A 73 -2.16 18.97 17.62
CA LYS A 73 -0.72 18.70 17.80
C LYS A 73 -0.36 17.26 17.46
N ARG A 74 -1.33 16.35 17.41
CA ARG A 74 -1.10 14.93 17.17
C ARG A 74 -0.86 14.65 15.69
N LYS A 75 0.42 14.52 15.33
CA LYS A 75 0.85 14.23 13.95
C LYS A 75 0.88 12.74 13.61
N ARG A 76 0.88 11.86 14.62
CA ARG A 76 0.98 10.41 14.46
C ARG A 76 0.14 9.70 15.52
N VAL A 77 -0.53 8.64 15.12
CA VAL A 77 -1.37 7.80 15.97
C VAL A 77 -1.09 6.33 15.72
N GLU A 78 -1.50 5.46 16.63
CA GLU A 78 -1.40 4.01 16.48
C GLU A 78 -2.76 3.39 16.79
N VAL A 79 -3.07 2.27 16.14
CA VAL A 79 -4.23 1.47 16.47
C VAL A 79 -3.82 0.44 17.52
N LEU A 80 -4.56 0.38 18.61
CA LEU A 80 -4.34 -0.53 19.72
C LEU A 80 -5.42 -1.62 19.68
N ALA A 81 -5.00 -2.87 19.47
CA ALA A 81 -5.83 -4.05 19.54
C ALA A 81 -5.66 -4.72 20.90
N LYS A 82 -6.67 -4.62 21.75
CA LYS A 82 -6.73 -5.25 23.07
C LYS A 82 -7.42 -6.60 22.95
N VAL A 83 -6.73 -7.66 23.34
CA VAL A 83 -7.27 -9.03 23.29
C VAL A 83 -7.54 -9.51 24.71
N GLN A 84 -8.78 -9.89 24.96
CA GLN A 84 -9.23 -10.52 26.20
C GLN A 84 -9.71 -11.94 25.87
N LEU A 85 -9.25 -12.91 26.63
CA LEU A 85 -9.60 -14.31 26.45
C LEU A 85 -11.00 -14.62 27.00
N GLY A 86 -11.54 -15.77 26.63
CA GLY A 86 -12.87 -16.22 27.02
C GLY A 86 -13.09 -16.33 28.53
N ASN A 87 -12.02 -16.61 29.28
CA ASN A 87 -11.99 -16.65 30.75
C ASN A 87 -11.90 -15.25 31.41
N GLY A 88 -11.93 -14.18 30.62
CA GLY A 88 -11.83 -12.80 31.10
C GLY A 88 -10.39 -12.29 31.31
N LEU A 89 -9.36 -13.13 31.13
CA LEU A 89 -7.97 -12.70 31.23
C LEU A 89 -7.60 -11.76 30.08
N HIS A 90 -6.98 -10.62 30.41
CA HIS A 90 -6.44 -9.72 29.40
C HIS A 90 -5.11 -10.28 28.87
N LEU A 91 -5.11 -10.81 27.64
CA LEU A 91 -3.92 -11.38 27.03
C LEU A 91 -2.87 -10.29 26.76
N GLY A 92 -3.31 -9.16 26.21
CA GLY A 92 -2.42 -8.05 25.92
C GLY A 92 -2.98 -6.98 24.99
N THR A 93 -2.18 -5.93 24.81
CA THR A 93 -2.47 -4.83 23.88
C THR A 93 -1.40 -4.79 22.78
N PHE A 94 -1.83 -4.93 21.53
CA PHE A 94 -0.96 -4.94 20.36
C PHE A 94 -1.11 -3.63 19.59
N GLN A 95 0.00 -2.99 19.27
CA GLN A 95 0.02 -1.70 18.57
C GLN A 95 0.25 -1.86 17.07
N SER A 96 -0.39 -1.05 16.23
CA SER A 96 -0.03 -0.95 14.81
C SER A 96 1.30 -0.20 14.66
N LYS A 97 1.86 -0.19 13.45
CA LYS A 97 2.84 0.85 13.11
C LYS A 97 2.17 2.22 13.15
N GLY A 98 2.94 3.26 13.44
CA GLY A 98 2.37 4.60 13.60
C GLY A 98 1.90 5.21 12.28
N ILE A 99 0.65 5.65 12.28
CA ILE A 99 -0.13 6.20 11.19
C ILE A 99 -0.01 7.73 11.23
N LYS A 100 0.40 8.33 10.12
CA LYS A 100 0.48 9.78 9.99
C LYS A 100 -0.92 10.39 9.87
N VAL A 101 -1.18 11.41 10.69
CA VAL A 101 -2.41 12.20 10.62
C VAL A 101 -2.26 13.27 9.55
N ILE A 102 -3.23 13.35 8.64
CA ILE A 102 -3.31 14.38 7.60
C ILE A 102 -4.66 15.07 7.68
N SER A 103 -4.70 16.38 7.40
CA SER A 103 -5.95 17.14 7.42
C SER A 103 -6.84 16.85 6.21
N LYS A 104 -6.24 16.83 5.01
CA LYS A 104 -6.88 16.47 3.73
C LYS A 104 -5.83 15.88 2.79
N PRO A 105 -6.23 15.03 1.82
CA PRO A 105 -5.35 14.63 0.73
C PRO A 105 -4.76 15.86 0.04
N SER A 106 -3.47 15.82 -0.26
CA SER A 106 -2.82 16.92 -0.98
C SER A 106 -3.36 16.99 -2.40
N LYS A 107 -3.96 18.14 -2.75
CA LYS A 107 -4.30 18.51 -4.14
C LYS A 107 -3.16 19.23 -4.85
N LYS A 108 -2.12 19.65 -4.12
CA LYS A 108 -0.96 20.31 -4.72
C LYS A 108 -0.06 19.27 -5.36
N ARG A 109 0.64 19.67 -6.42
CA ARG A 109 1.78 18.96 -6.97
C ARG A 109 2.67 18.44 -5.84
N GLN A 110 2.75 17.13 -5.73
CA GLN A 110 3.57 16.52 -4.70
C GLN A 110 5.03 16.71 -5.09
N SER A 111 5.75 17.53 -4.31
CA SER A 111 7.17 17.72 -4.56
C SER A 111 7.93 16.45 -4.20
N VAL A 112 8.97 16.13 -4.96
CA VAL A 112 9.95 15.09 -4.63
C VAL A 112 10.59 15.31 -3.24
N LYS A 113 10.51 16.54 -2.68
CA LYS A 113 10.97 16.85 -1.31
C LYS A 113 10.08 16.31 -0.19
N ASN A 114 8.85 15.89 -0.48
CA ASN A 114 7.90 15.33 0.49
C ASN A 114 7.55 13.88 0.11
N MET A 115 8.57 13.03 0.11
CA MET A 115 8.45 11.63 -0.29
C MET A 115 7.57 10.82 0.67
N GLU A 116 7.42 11.23 1.93
CA GLU A 116 6.69 10.45 2.95
C GLU A 116 5.20 10.21 2.59
N LEU A 117 4.59 11.10 1.81
CA LEU A 117 3.20 10.94 1.34
C LEU A 117 3.10 10.26 -0.04
N CYS A 118 4.23 9.92 -0.67
CA CYS A 118 4.24 9.23 -1.95
C CYS A 118 4.00 7.73 -1.76
N ILE A 119 3.44 7.10 -2.78
CA ILE A 119 3.43 5.65 -2.94
C ILE A 119 4.76 5.23 -3.55
N HIS A 120 5.41 4.23 -2.96
CA HIS A 120 6.72 3.76 -3.39
C HIS A 120 6.66 2.37 -4.00
N HIS A 121 7.58 2.13 -4.92
CA HIS A 121 7.87 0.82 -5.48
C HIS A 121 8.13 -0.20 -4.36
N GLY A 122 7.49 -1.37 -4.45
CA GLY A 122 7.66 -2.47 -3.49
C GLY A 122 6.96 -2.28 -2.15
N THR A 123 6.15 -1.22 -1.99
CA THR A 123 5.33 -1.01 -0.77
C THR A 123 3.91 -1.54 -0.96
N THR A 124 3.24 -1.84 0.16
CA THR A 124 1.85 -2.32 0.11
C THR A 124 0.86 -1.17 -0.01
N ILE A 125 -0.18 -1.38 -0.79
CA ILE A 125 -1.31 -0.48 -0.98
C ILE A 125 -2.64 -1.23 -0.81
N SER A 126 -3.68 -0.44 -0.60
CA SER A 126 -5.08 -0.82 -0.77
C SER A 126 -5.71 0.08 -1.83
N LEU A 127 -6.67 -0.49 -2.57
CA LEU A 127 -7.47 0.21 -3.57
C LEU A 127 -8.93 0.10 -3.22
N PHE A 128 -9.64 1.22 -3.28
CA PHE A 128 -11.09 1.23 -3.10
C PHE A 128 -11.79 2.16 -4.08
N ASN A 129 -12.97 1.74 -4.52
CA ASN A 129 -13.87 2.49 -5.37
C ASN A 129 -15.01 3.08 -4.51
N ARG A 130 -15.37 4.33 -4.81
CA ARG A 130 -16.55 5.02 -4.25
C ARG A 130 -17.29 5.74 -5.36
N ILE A 131 -18.34 5.11 -5.88
CA ILE A 131 -19.21 5.71 -6.89
C ILE A 131 -19.80 7.01 -6.32
N ARG A 132 -19.69 8.11 -7.09
CA ARG A 132 -20.14 9.46 -6.68
C ARG A 132 -19.64 9.91 -5.30
N SER A 133 -18.50 9.39 -4.85
CA SER A 133 -17.90 9.69 -3.54
C SER A 133 -18.76 9.30 -2.32
N GLN A 134 -19.70 8.36 -2.48
CA GLN A 134 -20.53 7.86 -1.38
C GLN A 134 -19.77 6.81 -0.54
N THR A 135 -19.91 6.85 0.79
CA THR A 135 -19.20 5.94 1.71
C THR A 135 -19.87 4.57 1.86
N VAL A 136 -21.20 4.52 1.76
CA VAL A 136 -22.00 3.28 1.91
C VAL A 136 -21.72 2.28 0.80
N SER A 137 -21.39 2.76 -0.41
CA SER A 137 -21.05 1.96 -1.58
C SER A 137 -19.55 1.69 -1.74
N THR A 138 -18.75 1.90 -0.68
CA THR A 138 -17.30 1.67 -0.78
C THR A 138 -17.04 0.19 -1.08
N LYS A 139 -16.34 -0.06 -2.18
CA LYS A 139 -15.88 -1.38 -2.54
C LYS A 139 -14.36 -1.41 -2.61
N TYR A 140 -13.77 -2.46 -2.06
CA TYR A 140 -12.34 -2.65 -1.97
C TYR A 140 -11.89 -3.73 -2.94
N LEU A 141 -10.72 -3.54 -3.52
CA LEU A 141 -10.05 -4.59 -4.29
C LEU A 141 -9.64 -5.73 -3.34
N GLY A 142 -9.90 -6.96 -3.75
CA GLY A 142 -9.45 -8.16 -3.07
C GLY A 142 -9.19 -9.31 -4.02
N VAL A 143 -8.79 -10.46 -3.47
CA VAL A 143 -8.57 -11.71 -4.21
C VAL A 143 -9.44 -12.81 -3.63
N SER A 144 -10.17 -13.52 -4.49
CA SER A 144 -10.89 -14.73 -4.11
C SER A 144 -10.16 -15.97 -4.65
N THR A 145 -10.12 -17.01 -3.82
CA THR A 145 -9.64 -18.35 -4.19
C THR A 145 -10.83 -19.28 -4.11
N THR A 146 -11.34 -19.76 -5.24
CA THR A 146 -12.39 -20.79 -5.25
C THR A 146 -11.75 -22.17 -5.07
N ALA A 147 -11.66 -22.64 -3.83
CA ALA A 147 -11.32 -24.03 -3.55
C ALA A 147 -12.55 -24.91 -3.86
N SER A 148 -12.47 -25.73 -4.90
CA SER A 148 -13.56 -26.63 -5.29
C SER A 148 -13.70 -27.80 -4.30
N ASN A 149 -14.75 -27.79 -3.48
CA ASN A 149 -15.18 -28.97 -2.71
C ASN A 149 -16.23 -29.83 -3.46
N ASN A 150 -16.41 -29.68 -4.77
CA ASN A 150 -17.36 -30.51 -5.53
C ASN A 150 -16.68 -31.67 -6.26
N SER A 151 -16.92 -32.86 -5.72
CA SER A 151 -16.65 -34.17 -6.31
C SER A 151 -17.70 -34.55 -7.37
N ASP A 152 -17.93 -33.71 -8.37
CA ASP A 152 -18.76 -34.08 -9.52
C ASP A 152 -18.07 -33.67 -10.83
N GLY A 153 -17.50 -34.68 -11.49
CA GLY A 153 -16.69 -34.55 -12.68
C GLY A 153 -17.51 -34.24 -13.92
N ASN A 154 -17.92 -32.98 -14.10
CA ASN A 154 -18.36 -32.54 -15.42
C ASN A 154 -17.97 -31.08 -15.75
N ASN A 155 -17.18 -30.98 -16.83
CA ASN A 155 -16.87 -29.84 -17.70
C ASN A 155 -16.09 -28.61 -17.19
N SER A 156 -14.86 -28.52 -17.72
CA SER A 156 -14.03 -27.36 -18.01
C SER A 156 -14.72 -25.99 -18.03
N ASN A 157 -14.37 -25.12 -17.07
CA ASN A 157 -14.01 -23.71 -17.31
C ASN A 157 -13.42 -23.06 -16.03
N ASN A 158 -12.09 -22.93 -15.99
CA ASN A 158 -11.26 -22.08 -15.11
C ASN A 158 -11.73 -21.83 -13.66
N ASN A 159 -11.48 -22.80 -12.78
CA ASN A 159 -11.39 -22.55 -11.34
C ASN A 159 -10.01 -21.94 -11.01
N GLY A 160 -9.93 -20.62 -10.85
CA GLY A 160 -8.66 -19.91 -10.60
C GLY A 160 -8.79 -18.78 -9.57
N THR A 161 -7.65 -18.36 -8.99
CA THR A 161 -7.56 -17.18 -8.14
C THR A 161 -7.81 -15.92 -8.98
N CYS A 162 -8.70 -15.04 -8.55
CA CYS A 162 -9.07 -13.85 -9.34
C CYS A 162 -9.32 -12.62 -8.48
N PHE A 163 -9.26 -11.44 -9.11
CA PHE A 163 -9.61 -10.19 -8.46
C PHE A 163 -11.13 -10.07 -8.27
N VAL A 164 -11.51 -9.62 -7.08
CA VAL A 164 -12.91 -9.45 -6.68
C VAL A 164 -13.11 -8.11 -5.99
N SER A 165 -14.37 -7.68 -5.96
CA SER A 165 -14.77 -6.45 -5.30
C SER A 165 -15.47 -6.79 -3.98
N ARG A 166 -15.00 -6.24 -2.86
CA ARG A 166 -15.45 -6.59 -1.50
C ARG A 166 -15.98 -5.37 -0.76
N THR A 167 -17.03 -5.52 0.05
CA THR A 167 -17.58 -4.44 0.90
C THR A 167 -17.20 -4.58 2.37
N GLY A 168 -16.85 -5.80 2.80
CA GLY A 168 -16.51 -6.16 4.17
C GLY A 168 -15.03 -6.01 4.53
N ALA A 169 -14.17 -6.18 3.53
CA ALA A 169 -12.76 -6.48 3.68
C ALA A 169 -11.98 -5.98 2.47
N TRP A 170 -10.68 -5.79 2.64
CA TRP A 170 -9.73 -5.51 1.58
C TRP A 170 -8.51 -6.43 1.76
N ASP A 171 -7.79 -6.65 0.67
CA ASP A 171 -6.52 -7.39 0.68
C ASP A 171 -5.36 -6.44 0.32
N PRO A 172 -4.18 -6.58 0.97
CA PRO A 172 -3.00 -5.79 0.63
C PRO A 172 -2.37 -6.24 -0.69
N PHE A 173 -1.98 -5.28 -1.51
CA PHE A 173 -1.25 -5.50 -2.75
C PHE A 173 0.09 -4.78 -2.70
N VAL A 174 1.18 -5.46 -3.07
CA VAL A 174 2.45 -4.78 -3.37
C VAL A 174 2.35 -4.17 -4.75
N ILE A 175 2.72 -2.90 -4.88
CA ILE A 175 2.79 -2.22 -6.17
C ILE A 175 4.23 -2.17 -6.68
N TRP A 176 4.45 -2.68 -7.89
CA TRP A 176 5.77 -2.76 -8.51
C TRP A 176 5.80 -1.90 -9.77
N ILE A 177 6.87 -1.13 -9.93
CA ILE A 177 7.22 -0.51 -11.23
C ILE A 177 7.83 -1.61 -12.09
N VAL A 178 7.41 -1.71 -13.35
CA VAL A 178 7.90 -2.73 -14.27
C VAL A 178 8.67 -2.11 -15.43
N ASP A 179 9.61 -2.87 -15.97
CA ASP A 179 10.27 -2.53 -17.22
C ASP A 179 9.60 -3.30 -18.37
N THR A 180 8.92 -2.59 -19.26
CA THR A 180 8.22 -3.19 -20.41
C THR A 180 9.16 -3.59 -21.55
N THR A 181 10.44 -3.21 -21.48
CA THR A 181 11.46 -3.54 -22.49
C THR A 181 12.24 -4.82 -22.17
N CYS A 182 12.17 -5.30 -20.93
CA CYS A 182 12.77 -6.55 -20.51
C CYS A 182 11.89 -7.74 -20.94
N SER A 183 12.32 -8.46 -21.99
CA SER A 183 11.77 -9.78 -22.33
C SER A 183 12.03 -10.78 -21.20
N SER A 184 11.08 -11.69 -20.95
CA SER A 184 11.15 -12.73 -19.92
C SER A 184 12.41 -13.60 -19.96
N ASP A 185 13.12 -13.61 -21.09
CA ASP A 185 14.23 -14.49 -21.39
C ASP A 185 15.59 -13.98 -20.86
N ASN A 186 15.69 -12.72 -20.41
CA ASN A 186 16.95 -12.13 -19.93
C ASN A 186 17.16 -12.19 -18.40
N VAL A 187 16.26 -12.85 -17.65
CA VAL A 187 16.31 -12.88 -16.18
C VAL A 187 17.21 -14.02 -15.69
N THR A 188 18.52 -13.78 -15.67
CA THR A 188 19.52 -14.75 -15.17
C THR A 188 19.66 -14.80 -13.64
N SER A 189 18.96 -13.92 -12.90
CA SER A 189 18.97 -13.92 -11.43
C SER A 189 17.57 -13.87 -10.84
N ARG A 190 17.27 -14.79 -9.90
CA ARG A 190 15.99 -14.83 -9.19
C ARG A 190 15.85 -13.53 -8.37
N PRO A 191 14.72 -12.81 -8.45
CA PRO A 191 14.49 -11.61 -7.65
C PRO A 191 14.73 -11.93 -6.17
N LYS A 192 15.59 -11.14 -5.51
CA LYS A 192 15.85 -11.33 -4.08
C LYS A 192 14.57 -11.05 -3.30
N HIS A 193 14.24 -11.94 -2.38
CA HIS A 193 13.10 -11.76 -1.49
C HIS A 193 13.21 -10.42 -0.74
N ASN A 194 12.08 -9.75 -0.48
CA ASN A 194 12.09 -8.54 0.34
C ASN A 194 12.65 -8.90 1.74
N PRO A 195 13.81 -8.34 2.15
CA PRO A 195 14.46 -8.72 3.40
C PRO A 195 13.66 -8.26 4.63
N LEU A 196 12.83 -7.22 4.49
CA LEU A 196 12.04 -6.64 5.58
C LEU A 196 10.70 -7.37 5.80
N ASN A 197 10.21 -8.11 4.80
CA ASN A 197 8.96 -8.86 4.91
C ASN A 197 9.10 -10.26 4.29
N PRO A 198 9.67 -11.23 5.03
CA PRO A 198 9.85 -12.61 4.57
C PRO A 198 8.55 -13.37 4.23
N SER A 199 7.41 -12.85 4.68
CA SER A 199 6.08 -13.43 4.43
C SER A 199 5.45 -13.00 3.11
N TYR A 200 6.04 -12.01 2.42
CA TYR A 200 5.49 -11.53 1.14
C TYR A 200 5.92 -12.46 0.01
N PRO A 201 5.14 -12.61 -1.06
CA PRO A 201 5.60 -13.33 -2.24
C PRO A 201 6.84 -12.66 -2.82
N PRO A 202 7.73 -13.42 -3.48
CA PRO A 202 8.87 -12.83 -4.18
C PRO A 202 8.39 -11.86 -5.27
N PRO A 203 9.16 -10.78 -5.55
CA PRO A 203 8.79 -9.83 -6.60
C PRO A 203 8.62 -10.53 -7.96
N PRO A 204 7.67 -10.07 -8.81
CA PRO A 204 7.56 -10.57 -10.17
C PRO A 204 8.85 -10.33 -10.97
N ALA A 205 9.18 -11.24 -11.90
CA ALA A 205 10.41 -11.15 -12.68
C ALA A 205 10.57 -9.84 -13.48
N ILE A 206 9.43 -9.27 -13.92
CA ILE A 206 9.36 -8.00 -14.65
C ILE A 206 9.47 -6.74 -13.76
N ALA A 207 9.50 -6.92 -12.43
CA ALA A 207 9.62 -5.80 -11.51
C ALA A 207 11.05 -5.24 -11.50
N LEU A 208 11.16 -3.91 -11.56
CA LEU A 208 12.43 -3.20 -11.47
C LEU A 208 13.17 -3.60 -10.18
N GLN A 209 14.44 -3.97 -10.29
CA GLN A 209 15.28 -4.24 -9.12
C GLN A 209 15.94 -2.94 -8.66
N SER A 210 15.43 -2.34 -7.58
CA SER A 210 16.02 -1.14 -6.97
C SER A 210 16.43 -1.40 -5.53
N SER A 211 17.62 -0.93 -5.15
CA SER A 211 18.10 -0.92 -3.77
C SER A 211 17.68 0.34 -3.00
N THR A 212 17.15 1.36 -3.69
CA THR A 212 16.73 2.62 -3.10
C THR A 212 15.20 2.80 -3.19
N PRO A 213 14.59 3.51 -2.22
CA PRO A 213 13.16 3.82 -2.28
C PRO A 213 12.83 4.68 -3.51
N LEU A 214 12.02 4.13 -4.41
CA LEU A 214 11.60 4.80 -5.64
C LEU A 214 10.12 5.19 -5.56
N ALA A 215 9.81 6.47 -5.74
CA ALA A 215 8.43 6.94 -5.80
C ALA A 215 7.79 6.56 -7.15
N ILE A 216 6.54 6.11 -7.10
CA ILE A 216 5.74 5.82 -8.29
C ILE A 216 5.20 7.13 -8.85
N HIS A 217 5.31 7.32 -10.16
CA HIS A 217 4.83 8.49 -10.88
C HIS A 217 3.65 8.12 -11.79
N TYR A 218 2.80 9.10 -12.09
CA TYR A 218 1.77 8.93 -13.10
C TYR A 218 2.39 8.62 -14.48
N ASN A 219 1.62 7.92 -15.30
CA ASN A 219 1.99 7.39 -16.61
C ASN A 219 3.04 6.28 -16.57
N GLN A 220 3.50 5.83 -15.39
CA GLN A 220 4.41 4.69 -15.28
C GLN A 220 3.68 3.34 -15.44
N PRO A 221 4.34 2.34 -16.04
CA PRO A 221 3.86 0.97 -16.04
C PRO A 221 4.08 0.31 -14.68
N VAL A 222 3.03 -0.32 -14.16
CA VAL A 222 3.01 -0.98 -12.85
C VAL A 222 2.28 -2.32 -12.90
N VAL A 223 2.57 -3.17 -11.92
CA VAL A 223 1.76 -4.35 -11.59
C VAL A 223 1.40 -4.37 -10.11
N LEU A 224 0.27 -4.99 -9.81
CA LEU A 224 -0.21 -5.23 -8.45
C LEU A 224 -0.05 -6.70 -8.12
N GLN A 225 0.60 -7.02 -7.01
CA GLN A 225 0.78 -8.38 -6.53
C GLN A 225 0.10 -8.55 -5.18
N CYS A 226 -0.85 -9.47 -5.06
CA CYS A 226 -1.50 -9.76 -3.79
C CYS A 226 -0.50 -10.35 -2.80
N VAL A 227 -0.40 -9.78 -1.60
CA VAL A 227 0.52 -10.23 -0.55
C VAL A 227 0.18 -11.65 -0.07
N THR A 228 -1.10 -12.04 -0.06
CA THR A 228 -1.52 -13.33 0.50
C THR A 228 -1.45 -14.46 -0.52
N THR A 229 -1.89 -14.22 -1.76
CA THR A 229 -2.03 -15.27 -2.78
C THR A 229 -0.90 -15.26 -3.81
N GLY A 230 -0.12 -14.18 -3.88
CA GLY A 230 0.88 -13.99 -4.93
C GLY A 230 0.30 -13.65 -6.32
N LEU A 231 -1.03 -13.57 -6.46
CA LEU A 231 -1.69 -13.22 -7.74
C LEU A 231 -1.20 -11.86 -8.24
N VAL A 232 -0.72 -11.80 -9.48
CA VAL A 232 -0.20 -10.60 -10.13
C VAL A 232 -1.20 -10.11 -11.18
N SER A 233 -1.43 -8.80 -11.23
CA SER A 233 -2.24 -8.17 -12.28
C SER A 233 -1.52 -8.19 -13.63
N PRO A 234 -2.26 -7.98 -14.74
CA PRO A 234 -1.64 -7.51 -15.98
C PRO A 234 -0.82 -6.24 -15.76
N VAL A 235 0.06 -5.93 -16.72
CA VAL A 235 0.77 -4.64 -16.75
C VAL A 235 -0.25 -3.54 -16.99
N MET A 236 -0.18 -2.49 -16.18
CA MET A 236 -1.11 -1.37 -16.25
C MET A 236 -0.35 -0.05 -16.19
N ILE A 237 -0.83 0.96 -16.89
CA ILE A 237 -0.35 2.34 -16.75
C ILE A 237 -1.18 3.02 -15.67
N ILE A 238 -0.51 3.51 -14.61
CA ILE A 238 -1.19 4.28 -13.55
C ILE A 238 -1.47 5.70 -14.04
N ARG A 239 -2.74 6.09 -14.04
CA ARG A 239 -3.23 7.36 -14.57
C ARG A 239 -3.78 8.25 -13.46
N LYS A 240 -3.57 9.56 -13.59
CA LYS A 240 -4.16 10.55 -12.68
C LYS A 240 -5.61 10.78 -13.08
N VAL A 241 -6.52 10.88 -12.10
CA VAL A 241 -7.92 11.23 -12.33
C VAL A 241 -8.23 12.59 -11.71
N ASP A 242 -8.78 13.50 -12.52
CA ASP A 242 -9.33 14.78 -12.09
C ASP A 242 -10.83 14.85 -12.39
N LYS A 243 -11.53 15.85 -11.85
CA LYS A 243 -12.95 16.15 -12.12
C LYS A 243 -13.86 14.91 -12.09
N GLN A 244 -13.65 14.04 -11.10
CA GLN A 244 -14.37 12.78 -10.83
C GLN A 244 -13.95 11.59 -11.68
N SER A 245 -13.94 11.73 -13.01
CA SER A 245 -13.75 10.63 -13.96
C SER A 245 -12.81 10.95 -15.14
N LEU A 246 -12.22 12.15 -15.15
CA LEU A 246 -11.36 12.58 -16.25
C LEU A 246 -9.94 12.12 -16.02
N VAL A 247 -9.50 11.12 -16.78
CA VAL A 247 -8.12 10.65 -16.78
C VAL A 247 -7.23 11.66 -17.49
N LEU A 248 -6.04 11.89 -16.96
CA LEU A 248 -4.99 12.74 -17.53
C LEU A 248 -3.80 11.89 -17.98
N GLY A 249 -3.16 12.29 -19.07
CA GLY A 249 -1.87 11.75 -19.49
C GLY A 249 -0.91 12.80 -20.01
N GLY A 250 0.35 12.40 -20.17
CA GLY A 250 1.49 13.23 -20.52
C GLY A 250 1.72 13.34 -22.03
N ASN A 251 2.65 14.23 -22.40
CA ASN A 251 2.98 14.48 -23.79
C ASN A 251 3.72 13.29 -24.40
N ARG A 252 3.48 13.04 -25.69
CA ARG A 252 4.29 12.11 -26.45
C ARG A 252 5.69 12.68 -26.68
N VAL A 253 6.70 11.83 -26.61
CA VAL A 253 8.11 12.15 -26.86
C VAL A 253 8.59 11.26 -28.00
N ASP A 254 8.90 11.86 -29.15
CA ASP A 254 9.39 11.12 -30.33
C ASP A 254 10.89 10.79 -30.22
N ASP A 255 11.69 11.60 -29.50
CA ASP A 255 13.12 11.36 -29.30
C ASP A 255 13.38 10.46 -28.08
N LEU A 256 13.61 9.17 -28.36
CA LEU A 256 14.10 8.15 -27.42
C LEU A 256 15.58 8.37 -27.06
N GLY A 257 15.93 9.56 -26.57
CA GLY A 257 17.28 9.82 -26.07
C GLY A 257 17.68 8.75 -25.06
N TYR A 258 18.85 8.13 -25.29
CA TYR A 258 19.48 7.20 -24.34
C TYR A 258 19.48 7.87 -22.95
N ASN A 259 18.74 7.31 -21.98
CA ASN A 259 18.65 7.70 -20.56
C ASN A 259 17.40 8.46 -20.06
N LYS A 260 16.31 8.62 -20.83
CA LYS A 260 15.05 9.14 -20.26
C LYS A 260 14.06 8.02 -19.95
N THR A 261 13.70 7.85 -18.67
CA THR A 261 12.62 6.93 -18.27
C THR A 261 11.28 7.52 -18.73
N LEU A 262 10.74 6.97 -19.81
CA LEU A 262 9.42 7.29 -20.31
C LEU A 262 8.39 6.28 -19.79
N GLY A 263 7.13 6.66 -19.88
CA GLY A 263 5.98 5.85 -19.50
C GLY A 263 5.06 5.64 -20.70
N GLY A 264 3.78 5.40 -20.40
CA GLY A 264 2.78 5.11 -21.41
C GLY A 264 2.80 3.65 -21.85
N GLU A 265 1.82 3.29 -22.69
CA GLU A 265 1.64 1.92 -23.17
C GLU A 265 2.80 1.48 -24.06
N CYS A 266 3.29 2.39 -24.91
CA CYS A 266 4.36 2.15 -25.88
C CYS A 266 5.72 2.72 -25.45
N GLY A 267 5.85 3.24 -24.23
CA GLY A 267 7.09 3.87 -23.75
C GLY A 267 7.38 5.24 -24.37
N ASP A 268 6.39 5.90 -24.97
CA ASP A 268 6.51 7.15 -25.70
C ASP A 268 5.94 8.35 -24.93
N GLU A 269 5.60 8.21 -23.64
CA GLU A 269 4.88 9.24 -22.87
C GLU A 269 5.71 9.82 -21.72
N THR A 270 5.64 11.15 -21.51
CA THR A 270 6.30 11.78 -20.35
C THR A 270 5.67 11.33 -19.02
N LEU A 271 6.52 11.04 -18.03
CA LEU A 271 6.05 10.77 -16.67
C LEU A 271 5.40 12.00 -16.04
N GLY A 272 4.34 11.77 -15.29
CA GLY A 272 3.66 12.79 -14.50
C GLY A 272 4.25 12.92 -13.10
N ASP A 273 3.50 13.58 -12.22
CA ASP A 273 3.90 13.78 -10.82
C ASP A 273 3.88 12.48 -9.98
N PRO A 274 4.58 12.45 -8.83
CA PRO A 274 4.49 11.34 -7.89
C PRO A 274 3.06 11.07 -7.41
N VAL A 275 2.66 9.80 -7.39
CA VAL A 275 1.39 9.33 -6.85
C VAL A 275 1.43 9.43 -5.33
N SER A 276 0.41 10.05 -4.73
CA SER A 276 0.35 10.28 -3.27
C SER A 276 -0.83 9.57 -2.61
N GLN A 277 -0.76 9.48 -1.28
CA GLN A 277 -1.83 8.95 -0.44
C GLN A 277 -3.19 9.58 -0.77
N LEU A 278 -4.22 8.73 -0.90
CA LEU A 278 -5.62 9.08 -1.14
C LEU A 278 -5.89 9.84 -2.46
N HIS A 279 -4.96 9.77 -3.42
CA HIS A 279 -5.21 10.25 -4.78
C HIS A 279 -6.22 9.35 -5.51
N LYS A 280 -6.96 9.96 -6.44
CA LYS A 280 -7.80 9.24 -7.40
C LYS A 280 -6.96 8.86 -8.60
N VAL A 281 -6.99 7.57 -8.92
CA VAL A 281 -6.19 6.96 -9.98
C VAL A 281 -7.06 6.05 -10.84
N ALA A 282 -6.64 5.84 -12.08
CA ALA A 282 -7.19 4.80 -12.95
C ALA A 282 -6.03 3.92 -13.44
N PHE A 283 -6.31 2.65 -13.72
CA PHE A 283 -5.31 1.73 -14.24
C PHE A 283 -5.67 1.33 -15.66
N GLN A 284 -4.96 1.88 -16.64
CA GLN A 284 -5.10 1.49 -18.04
C GLN A 284 -4.38 0.17 -18.25
N ILE A 285 -5.08 -0.87 -18.69
CA ILE A 285 -4.48 -2.18 -18.97
C ILE A 285 -3.72 -2.11 -20.29
N VAL A 286 -2.44 -2.47 -20.26
CA VAL A 286 -1.60 -2.58 -21.47
C VAL A 286 -2.07 -3.79 -22.27
N GLN A 287 -2.40 -3.59 -23.54
CA GLN A 287 -2.84 -4.66 -24.43
C GLN A 287 -1.65 -5.27 -25.17
N ASP A 288 -1.80 -6.50 -25.63
CA ASP A 288 -0.78 -7.15 -26.47
C ASP A 288 -0.66 -6.39 -27.81
N PRO A 289 0.56 -6.07 -28.28
CA PRO A 289 0.78 -5.38 -29.53
C PRO A 289 0.12 -6.03 -30.76
N SER A 290 -0.18 -7.32 -30.72
CA SER A 290 -0.93 -8.03 -31.77
C SER A 290 -2.37 -7.50 -31.95
N PHE A 291 -2.94 -6.83 -30.95
CA PHE A 291 -4.21 -6.12 -31.05
C PHE A 291 -4.10 -4.72 -31.66
N HIS A 292 -2.91 -4.26 -32.04
CA HIS A 292 -2.74 -3.09 -32.91
C HIS A 292 -3.26 -3.39 -34.33
N GLN A 293 -4.56 -3.65 -34.49
CA GLN A 293 -5.20 -3.64 -35.80
C GLN A 293 -5.11 -2.23 -36.37
N ASN A 294 -4.44 -2.07 -37.53
CA ASN A 294 -4.42 -0.88 -38.40
C ASN A 294 -4.94 0.39 -37.71
N GLY A 295 -4.15 0.90 -36.76
CA GLY A 295 -4.59 1.98 -35.89
C GLY A 295 -5.04 3.19 -36.71
N ILE A 296 -6.22 3.72 -36.38
CA ILE A 296 -6.52 5.12 -36.66
C ILE A 296 -5.42 5.89 -35.93
N LYS A 297 -4.39 6.34 -36.66
CA LYS A 297 -3.46 7.33 -36.14
C LYS A 297 -4.28 8.57 -35.84
N GLN A 298 -4.63 8.79 -34.58
CA GLN A 298 -5.09 10.10 -34.13
C GLN A 298 -3.86 11.00 -34.06
N ASP A 299 -3.34 11.37 -35.22
CA ASP A 299 -2.34 12.43 -35.37
C ASP A 299 -3.07 13.77 -35.18
N ILE A 300 -3.56 14.01 -33.96
CA ILE A 300 -4.01 15.34 -33.54
C ILE A 300 -2.77 16.06 -33.02
N ASP A 301 -1.98 16.54 -33.98
CA ASP A 301 -0.78 17.32 -33.70
C ASP A 301 -1.16 18.80 -33.61
N ILE A 302 -1.01 19.40 -32.41
CA ILE A 302 -1.16 20.83 -32.22
C ILE A 302 0.18 21.38 -31.71
N GLY A 303 1.00 21.85 -32.65
CA GLY A 303 2.34 22.34 -32.36
C GLY A 303 3.26 21.27 -31.77
N HIS A 304 3.69 21.44 -30.53
CA HIS A 304 4.57 20.50 -29.82
C HIS A 304 3.83 19.49 -28.93
N TRP A 305 2.49 19.57 -28.87
CA TRP A 305 1.66 18.65 -28.12
C TRP A 305 1.16 17.52 -29.02
N LYS A 306 1.49 16.29 -28.64
CA LYS A 306 1.14 15.09 -29.38
C LYS A 306 0.56 14.05 -28.42
N ILE A 307 -0.47 13.34 -28.88
CA ILE A 307 -1.10 12.28 -28.10
C ILE A 307 -0.23 11.00 -28.20
N PRO A 308 0.11 10.37 -27.07
CA PRO A 308 0.85 9.09 -27.05
C PRO A 308 0.09 7.97 -27.74
N GLN A 309 0.83 7.01 -28.28
CA GLN A 309 0.24 5.84 -28.91
C GLN A 309 -0.52 4.98 -27.88
N SER A 310 -1.65 4.42 -28.30
CA SER A 310 -2.41 3.49 -27.48
C SER A 310 -3.24 2.51 -28.32
N SER A 311 -3.47 1.34 -27.74
CA SER A 311 -4.35 0.33 -28.32
C SER A 311 -5.81 0.77 -28.19
N HIS A 312 -6.61 0.51 -29.22
CA HIS A 312 -8.04 0.87 -29.24
C HIS A 312 -8.91 -0.39 -29.40
N PRO A 313 -9.97 -0.57 -28.59
CA PRO A 313 -10.42 0.34 -27.53
C PRO A 313 -9.53 0.27 -26.28
N VAL A 314 -9.28 1.43 -25.65
CA VAL A 314 -8.52 1.51 -24.40
C VAL A 314 -9.31 0.85 -23.27
N THR A 315 -8.65 0.03 -22.46
CA THR A 315 -9.25 -0.73 -21.36
C THR A 315 -8.73 -0.30 -20.01
N TYR A 316 -9.63 -0.17 -19.03
CA TYR A 316 -9.29 0.17 -17.65
C TYR A 316 -9.73 -0.92 -16.67
N LEU A 317 -8.98 -1.09 -15.57
CA LEU A 317 -9.41 -1.89 -14.43
C LEU A 317 -10.62 -1.23 -13.76
N ALA A 318 -11.73 -1.95 -13.67
CA ALA A 318 -12.99 -1.39 -13.18
C ALA A 318 -13.66 -2.28 -12.13
N CYS A 319 -14.31 -1.62 -11.17
CA CYS A 319 -15.19 -2.22 -10.19
C CYS A 319 -16.60 -2.36 -10.78
N LEU A 320 -16.91 -3.51 -11.35
CA LEU A 320 -18.19 -3.82 -11.99
C LEU A 320 -19.09 -4.54 -10.99
N ASN A 321 -19.73 -3.76 -10.12
CA ASN A 321 -20.50 -4.29 -9.00
C ASN A 321 -19.62 -5.19 -8.11
N ASP A 322 -19.88 -6.49 -8.05
CA ASP A 322 -19.20 -7.43 -7.14
C ASP A 322 -17.97 -8.09 -7.77
N VAL A 323 -17.70 -7.78 -9.05
CA VAL A 323 -16.57 -8.31 -9.80
C VAL A 323 -15.61 -7.18 -10.16
N VAL A 324 -14.31 -7.51 -10.21
CA VAL A 324 -13.31 -6.63 -10.79
C VAL A 324 -13.07 -7.10 -12.21
N GLY A 325 -13.27 -6.21 -13.17
CA GLY A 325 -13.21 -6.54 -14.58
C GLY A 325 -12.56 -5.43 -15.39
N MET A 326 -12.74 -5.51 -16.70
CA MET A 326 -12.21 -4.55 -17.66
C MET A 326 -13.34 -3.67 -18.18
N HIS A 327 -13.14 -2.35 -18.16
CA HIS A 327 -14.04 -1.39 -18.78
C HIS A 327 -13.37 -0.81 -20.03
N LYS A 328 -13.97 -1.07 -21.19
CA LYS A 328 -13.56 -0.46 -22.46
C LYS A 328 -14.14 0.94 -22.54
N THR A 329 -13.30 1.94 -22.74
CA THR A 329 -13.79 3.29 -23.04
C THR A 329 -14.13 3.42 -24.53
N THR A 330 -15.17 4.19 -24.81
CA THR A 330 -15.53 4.64 -26.17
C THR A 330 -15.19 6.11 -26.40
N SER A 331 -14.75 6.81 -25.34
CA SER A 331 -14.35 8.20 -25.39
C SER A 331 -13.00 8.34 -26.10
N THR A 332 -12.87 9.36 -26.95
CA THR A 332 -11.60 9.69 -27.58
C THR A 332 -10.76 10.57 -26.65
N ARG A 333 -9.43 10.45 -26.76
CA ARG A 333 -8.50 11.35 -26.07
C ARG A 333 -8.60 12.74 -26.68
N ASN A 334 -8.68 13.76 -25.84
CA ASN A 334 -8.73 15.15 -26.24
C ASN A 334 -7.56 15.91 -25.62
N LEU A 335 -6.90 16.77 -26.40
CA LEU A 335 -5.91 17.69 -25.85
C LEU A 335 -6.56 18.63 -24.84
N VAL A 336 -5.82 18.95 -23.78
CA VAL A 336 -6.31 19.86 -22.72
C VAL A 336 -6.51 21.25 -23.34
N SER A 337 -7.60 21.96 -22.99
CA SER A 337 -7.96 23.26 -23.57
C SER A 337 -6.86 24.33 -23.50
N ALA A 338 -5.96 24.25 -22.52
CA ALA A 338 -4.82 25.15 -22.39
C ALA A 338 -3.73 24.93 -23.46
N CYS A 339 -3.66 23.75 -24.07
CA CYS A 339 -2.81 23.48 -25.23
C CYS A 339 -3.31 24.24 -26.48
N HIS A 340 -4.61 24.56 -26.56
CA HIS A 340 -5.20 25.32 -27.67
C HIS A 340 -5.01 26.84 -27.53
N THR A 341 -4.78 27.38 -26.32
CA THR A 341 -4.72 28.84 -26.08
C THR A 341 -3.39 29.47 -26.52
N GLN A 342 -2.36 28.68 -26.85
CA GLN A 342 -1.02 29.20 -27.18
C GLN A 342 -0.89 29.80 -28.60
N GLU A 343 -1.75 29.43 -29.56
CA GLU A 343 -1.69 30.04 -30.91
C GLU A 343 -2.14 31.51 -30.92
N GLN A 344 -3.16 31.89 -30.12
CA GLN A 344 -3.72 33.25 -30.16
C GLN A 344 -2.78 34.34 -29.61
N GLN A 345 -1.68 33.99 -28.94
CA GLN A 345 -0.67 34.96 -28.50
C GLN A 345 0.59 35.00 -29.38
N GLN A 346 0.79 34.06 -30.31
CA GLN A 346 1.95 34.04 -31.20
C GLN A 346 1.65 34.52 -32.63
N SER A 347 0.38 34.66 -33.02
CA SER A 347 -0.01 35.15 -34.35
C SER A 347 -0.43 36.64 -34.37
N SER A 348 0.37 37.54 -33.78
CA SER A 348 0.24 38.98 -34.04
C SER A 348 1.58 39.72 -33.88
N THR A 349 2.53 39.43 -34.76
CA THR A 349 3.62 40.36 -35.08
C THR A 349 3.63 40.59 -36.58
N THR A 350 2.83 41.57 -37.02
CA THR A 350 3.10 42.32 -38.24
C THR A 350 3.22 43.79 -37.86
N THR A 351 4.41 44.31 -38.12
CA THR A 351 4.82 45.71 -38.15
C THR A 351 3.75 46.64 -38.72
N GLU A 352 3.40 47.68 -37.98
CA GLU A 352 3.09 48.99 -38.57
C GLU A 352 3.36 50.12 -37.57
N THR A 353 3.90 51.19 -38.12
CA THR A 353 4.53 52.36 -37.51
C THR A 353 3.55 53.30 -36.81
N ALA A 354 4.03 53.96 -35.75
CA ALA A 354 3.30 54.90 -34.91
C ALA A 354 2.78 56.15 -35.64
N SER A 355 1.58 56.60 -35.27
CA SER A 355 1.20 58.02 -35.25
C SER A 355 0.05 58.24 -34.25
N TRP A 356 0.22 59.25 -33.37
CA TRP A 356 -0.84 59.82 -32.51
C TRP A 356 -1.60 60.90 -33.32
N PRO A 357 -2.86 61.23 -32.96
CA PRO A 357 -3.09 62.32 -32.00
C PRO A 357 -4.30 62.15 -31.04
N ASP A 358 -4.21 62.92 -29.94
CA ASP A 358 -5.23 63.23 -28.93
C ASP A 358 -6.59 63.72 -29.49
N ILE A 359 -7.68 63.52 -28.72
CA ILE A 359 -8.67 64.55 -28.29
C ILE A 359 -9.77 63.94 -27.37
N LEU A 360 -9.78 64.46 -26.12
CA LEU A 360 -10.86 64.77 -25.16
C LEU A 360 -12.28 64.15 -25.31
N GLN A 361 -12.82 63.57 -24.22
CA GLN A 361 -13.85 64.21 -23.37
C GLN A 361 -14.41 63.32 -22.22
N GLU A 362 -14.73 64.01 -21.13
CA GLU A 362 -15.23 63.55 -19.82
C GLU A 362 -16.71 63.10 -19.81
N LYS A 363 -17.10 62.14 -18.96
CA LYS A 363 -17.93 62.31 -17.73
C LYS A 363 -18.66 61.03 -17.26
N GLU A 364 -18.51 60.79 -15.96
CA GLU A 364 -19.15 59.87 -14.99
C GLU A 364 -20.69 60.04 -14.79
N PRO A 365 -21.42 59.35 -13.83
CA PRO A 365 -21.20 58.07 -13.11
C PRO A 365 -22.50 57.22 -12.87
N ARG A 366 -22.37 56.13 -12.06
CA ARG A 366 -23.36 55.32 -11.26
C ARG A 366 -23.61 53.92 -11.86
N ARG A 367 -23.62 52.80 -11.09
CA ARG A 367 -23.88 52.56 -9.66
C ARG A 367 -23.28 51.18 -9.27
N ARG A 368 -22.60 51.11 -8.12
CA ARG A 368 -22.18 49.86 -7.46
C ARG A 368 -23.40 49.11 -6.91
N LEU A 369 -23.41 47.79 -7.05
CA LEU A 369 -23.99 46.85 -6.07
C LEU A 369 -22.98 45.72 -5.84
N SER A 370 -22.68 45.51 -4.56
CA SER A 370 -21.73 44.55 -4.01
C SER A 370 -22.32 43.15 -3.92
N ASN A 371 -21.51 42.11 -4.13
CA ASN A 371 -21.57 40.90 -3.32
C ASN A 371 -20.15 40.32 -3.16
N GLY A 372 -19.85 39.93 -1.92
CA GLY A 372 -18.49 39.70 -1.42
C GLY A 372 -17.89 38.37 -1.87
N GLU A 373 -16.65 38.43 -2.33
CA GLU A 373 -15.76 37.29 -2.50
C GLU A 373 -14.61 37.35 -1.49
N SER A 374 -14.47 36.25 -0.76
CA SER A 374 -13.44 35.98 0.22
C SER A 374 -12.05 35.94 -0.43
N LYS A 375 -11.24 36.96 -0.15
CA LYS A 375 -9.82 37.04 -0.56
C LYS A 375 -9.02 35.83 -0.07
N ALA A 376 -8.63 34.95 -1.00
CA ALA A 376 -7.53 34.01 -0.78
C ALA A 376 -6.19 34.77 -0.83
N ARG A 377 -5.48 34.80 0.30
CA ARG A 377 -4.13 35.37 0.44
C ARG A 377 -3.14 34.61 -0.45
N ARG A 378 -2.62 35.27 -1.50
CA ARG A 378 -1.44 34.81 -2.24
C ARG A 378 -0.19 35.00 -1.38
N GLY A 379 0.38 33.92 -0.88
CA GLY A 379 1.75 33.88 -0.35
C GLY A 379 2.72 33.60 -1.49
N SER A 380 3.63 34.53 -1.76
CA SER A 380 4.73 34.42 -2.71
C SER A 380 5.94 33.79 -2.04
N VAL A 381 6.42 32.63 -2.50
CA VAL A 381 7.81 32.15 -2.27
C VAL A 381 8.24 31.16 -3.36
N GLY A 382 9.42 31.41 -3.96
CA GLY A 382 10.37 30.39 -4.41
C GLY A 382 10.28 29.88 -5.86
N ARG A 383 10.84 30.63 -6.82
CA ARG A 383 11.15 30.13 -8.17
C ARG A 383 12.27 29.08 -8.10
N GLY A 384 11.94 27.82 -8.37
CA GLY A 384 12.89 26.76 -8.68
C GLY A 384 12.92 26.49 -10.19
N ASN A 385 14.11 26.27 -10.74
CA ASN A 385 14.38 26.06 -12.17
C ASN A 385 13.84 24.71 -12.67
N ASN A 386 12.52 24.60 -12.93
CA ASN A 386 11.87 23.79 -13.98
C ASN A 386 10.33 23.82 -13.77
N VAL A 387 9.76 25.01 -13.82
CA VAL A 387 8.30 25.18 -13.88
C VAL A 387 7.95 25.31 -15.34
N ASP A 388 7.25 24.32 -15.88
CA ASP A 388 6.53 24.43 -17.15
C ASP A 388 5.61 25.68 -17.05
N PRO A 389 5.82 26.73 -17.88
CA PRO A 389 5.14 28.01 -17.74
C PRO A 389 3.62 27.94 -17.94
N THR A 390 3.09 26.77 -18.32
CA THR A 390 1.69 26.52 -18.66
C THR A 390 0.79 26.21 -17.45
N GLY A 391 1.35 25.85 -16.30
CA GLY A 391 0.56 25.44 -15.13
C GLY A 391 -0.21 24.12 -15.31
N LEU A 392 0.10 23.35 -16.35
CA LEU A 392 -0.67 22.16 -16.77
C LEU A 392 -0.35 20.87 -16.00
N GLU A 393 0.40 20.91 -14.90
CA GLU A 393 0.78 19.73 -14.10
C GLU A 393 1.36 18.55 -14.94
N GLY A 394 1.89 18.83 -16.14
CA GLY A 394 2.39 17.82 -17.08
C GLY A 394 1.32 17.03 -17.83
N ALA A 395 0.04 17.37 -17.69
CA ALA A 395 -1.07 16.75 -18.42
C ALA A 395 -1.29 17.44 -19.77
N CYS A 396 -1.20 16.70 -20.88
CA CYS A 396 -1.47 17.23 -22.22
C CYS A 396 -2.77 16.73 -22.83
N TRP A 397 -3.26 15.55 -22.42
CA TRP A 397 -4.50 14.98 -22.92
C TRP A 397 -5.40 14.49 -21.78
N THR A 398 -6.68 14.39 -22.10
CA THR A 398 -7.72 13.92 -21.20
C THR A 398 -8.63 12.90 -21.86
N GLU A 399 -9.15 11.97 -21.07
CA GLU A 399 -10.10 10.96 -21.51
C GLU A 399 -11.10 10.70 -20.39
N ASP A 400 -12.40 10.73 -20.71
CA ASP A 400 -13.43 10.46 -19.72
C ASP A 400 -13.61 8.94 -19.56
N VAL A 401 -13.51 8.46 -18.33
CA VAL A 401 -13.73 7.05 -17.97
C VAL A 401 -14.99 6.90 -17.12
N SER A 402 -15.45 5.66 -16.90
CA SER A 402 -16.54 5.43 -15.95
C SER A 402 -16.06 5.62 -14.51
N ASP A 403 -16.94 6.11 -13.62
CA ASP A 403 -16.75 6.11 -12.16
C ASP A 403 -16.31 4.73 -11.62
N ALA A 404 -16.72 3.64 -12.30
CA ALA A 404 -16.32 2.28 -11.96
C ALA A 404 -14.82 2.02 -12.15
N ALA A 405 -14.15 2.76 -13.03
CA ALA A 405 -12.72 2.64 -13.32
C ALA A 405 -11.84 3.53 -12.42
N VAL A 406 -12.45 4.35 -11.56
CA VAL A 406 -11.74 5.28 -10.68
C VAL A 406 -11.51 4.63 -9.32
N TRP A 407 -10.24 4.51 -8.94
CA TRP A 407 -9.82 3.94 -7.66
C TRP A 407 -9.19 5.02 -6.80
N THR A 408 -9.37 4.90 -5.49
CA THR A 408 -8.58 5.66 -4.51
C THR A 408 -7.46 4.76 -4.00
N ILE A 409 -6.23 5.24 -4.09
CA ILE A 409 -5.03 4.52 -3.65
C ILE A 409 -4.58 4.99 -2.27
N VAL A 410 -4.21 4.05 -1.42
CA VAL A 410 -3.66 4.34 -0.09
C VAL A 410 -2.60 3.31 0.27
N GLY A 411 -1.47 3.77 0.80
CA GLY A 411 -0.43 2.92 1.36
C GLY A 411 -0.92 2.22 2.62
N THR A 412 -0.53 0.97 2.79
CA THR A 412 -0.88 0.14 3.94
C THR A 412 0.37 -0.31 4.66
N ASP A 413 0.20 -0.75 5.91
CA ASP A 413 1.27 -1.31 6.71
C ASP A 413 0.73 -2.47 7.56
N CYS A 414 1.63 -3.30 8.07
CA CYS A 414 1.33 -4.47 8.88
C CYS A 414 2.26 -4.53 10.08
N ALA A 415 1.69 -4.71 11.27
CA ALA A 415 2.41 -5.14 12.47
C ALA A 415 2.06 -6.61 12.73
N SER A 416 3.09 -7.45 12.78
CA SER A 416 2.94 -8.89 13.02
C SER A 416 3.54 -9.24 14.37
N TYR A 417 2.76 -9.94 15.18
CA TYR A 417 3.14 -10.38 16.52
C TYR A 417 3.06 -11.90 16.55
N THR A 418 4.16 -12.56 16.88
CA THR A 418 4.25 -14.03 16.91
C THR A 418 4.86 -14.47 18.22
N PHE A 419 4.07 -15.17 19.01
CA PHE A 419 4.47 -15.66 20.32
C PHE A 419 3.95 -17.09 20.53
N TRP A 420 4.56 -17.77 21.50
CA TRP A 420 4.13 -19.07 21.98
C TRP A 420 4.12 -19.04 23.51
N THR A 421 3.14 -19.74 24.11
CA THR A 421 2.99 -19.86 25.56
C THR A 421 2.90 -21.34 25.94
N PRO A 422 3.59 -21.79 26.99
CA PRO A 422 3.45 -23.15 27.51
C PRO A 422 2.06 -23.37 28.15
N ASP A 423 1.50 -24.58 27.98
CA ASP A 423 0.12 -24.92 28.40
C ASP A 423 -0.07 -24.90 29.92
N GLU A 424 0.97 -25.21 30.70
CA GLU A 424 0.87 -25.37 32.15
C GLU A 424 0.70 -24.03 32.90
N HIS A 425 1.10 -22.92 32.28
CA HIS A 425 1.08 -21.58 32.88
C HIS A 425 0.72 -20.52 31.84
N MET A 426 -0.57 -20.32 31.59
CA MET A 426 -0.99 -19.21 30.75
C MET A 426 -0.62 -17.89 31.45
N PRO A 427 0.28 -17.07 30.87
CA PRO A 427 0.81 -15.87 31.52
C PRO A 427 -0.29 -14.84 31.73
N SER A 428 -0.19 -14.04 32.79
CA SER A 428 -1.15 -12.99 33.11
C SER A 428 -1.22 -11.87 32.05
N SER A 429 -0.14 -11.66 31.29
CA SER A 429 -0.07 -10.82 30.10
C SER A 429 1.15 -11.21 29.27
N ILE A 430 1.01 -11.18 27.93
CA ILE A 430 2.14 -11.36 27.00
C ILE A 430 2.70 -10.03 26.49
N THR A 431 2.14 -8.90 26.96
CA THR A 431 2.57 -7.55 26.60
C THR A 431 3.25 -6.83 27.77
N PRO A 432 4.12 -5.83 27.53
CA PRO A 432 4.49 -5.26 26.23
C PRO A 432 5.31 -6.24 25.39
N PHE A 433 5.12 -6.21 24.07
CA PHE A 433 5.76 -7.15 23.14
C PHE A 433 7.15 -6.62 22.77
N PRO A 434 8.25 -7.38 22.99
CA PRO A 434 9.59 -6.93 22.66
C PRO A 434 9.83 -6.96 21.16
N ILE A 435 10.36 -5.86 20.61
CA ILE A 435 10.61 -5.71 19.17
C ILE A 435 12.07 -5.36 18.96
N ILE A 436 12.78 -6.12 18.13
CA ILE A 436 14.12 -5.76 17.67
C ILE A 436 13.99 -4.85 16.46
N GLN A 437 14.78 -3.78 16.44
CA GLN A 437 14.91 -2.86 15.30
C GLN A 437 16.24 -3.07 14.58
N ASP A 438 17.32 -3.27 15.33
CA ASP A 438 18.66 -3.46 14.77
C ASP A 438 19.51 -4.40 15.63
N ILE A 439 20.52 -5.01 14.99
CA ILE A 439 21.45 -5.96 15.60
C ILE A 439 22.87 -5.64 15.17
N THR A 440 23.72 -5.34 16.15
CA THR A 440 25.15 -5.13 15.93
C THR A 440 25.96 -6.25 16.56
N LYS A 441 26.86 -6.88 15.79
CA LYS A 441 27.82 -7.87 16.30
C LYS A 441 29.11 -7.19 16.75
N GLN A 442 29.55 -7.51 17.96
CA GLN A 442 30.83 -7.08 18.52
C GLN A 442 31.56 -8.29 19.10
N GLN A 443 32.57 -8.78 18.38
CA GLN A 443 33.36 -9.96 18.78
C GLN A 443 32.48 -11.20 19.05
N SER A 444 32.39 -11.63 20.32
CA SER A 444 31.61 -12.77 20.80
C SER A 444 30.25 -12.39 21.38
N ARG A 445 29.81 -11.14 21.17
CA ARG A 445 28.56 -10.61 21.71
C ARG A 445 27.71 -9.95 20.62
N LEU A 446 26.39 -9.99 20.81
CA LEU A 446 25.43 -9.21 20.04
C LEU A 446 24.87 -8.10 20.91
N THR A 447 24.68 -6.94 20.30
CA THR A 447 23.91 -5.82 20.85
C THR A 447 22.63 -5.72 20.06
N LEU A 448 21.51 -5.97 20.73
CA LEU A 448 20.16 -5.90 20.18
C LEU A 448 19.56 -4.57 20.61
N THR A 449 19.12 -3.75 19.66
CA THR A 449 18.44 -2.48 19.91
C THR A 449 17.00 -2.55 19.44
N GLY A 450 16.09 -1.90 20.16
CA GLY A 450 14.68 -1.97 19.84
C GLY A 450 13.78 -1.35 20.91
N GLU A 451 12.63 -1.98 21.17
CA GLU A 451 11.60 -1.46 22.05
C GLU A 451 11.05 -2.54 23.00
N ASN A 452 10.54 -2.10 24.14
CA ASN A 452 9.83 -2.92 25.14
C ASN A 452 10.66 -4.06 25.74
N PHE A 453 11.97 -3.87 25.87
CA PHE A 453 12.83 -4.84 26.56
C PHE A 453 12.64 -4.76 28.08
N SER A 454 12.78 -5.90 28.74
CA SER A 454 12.68 -6.02 30.19
C SER A 454 13.76 -6.96 30.74
N ARG A 455 14.03 -6.86 32.05
CA ARG A 455 15.13 -7.59 32.71
C ARG A 455 14.95 -9.11 32.73
N ASP A 456 13.71 -9.57 32.59
CA ASP A 456 13.32 -10.98 32.56
C ASP A 456 13.36 -11.58 31.15
N ILE A 457 13.83 -10.85 30.14
CA ILE A 457 14.03 -11.38 28.79
C ILE A 457 15.40 -12.05 28.68
N GLU A 458 15.39 -13.26 28.14
CA GLU A 458 16.56 -14.04 27.77
C GLU A 458 16.63 -14.18 26.26
N VAL A 459 17.84 -14.10 25.69
CA VAL A 459 18.05 -14.30 24.26
C VAL A 459 18.37 -15.77 23.96
N TRP A 460 17.70 -16.32 22.96
CA TRP A 460 17.88 -17.68 22.49
C TRP A 460 18.24 -17.67 21.01
N PHE A 461 19.14 -18.57 20.63
CA PHE A 461 19.57 -18.85 19.26
C PHE A 461 18.94 -20.18 18.88
N GLY A 462 17.74 -20.12 18.29
CA GLY A 462 16.93 -21.29 18.02
C GLY A 462 16.60 -22.04 19.31
N ASP A 463 17.15 -23.23 19.46
CA ASP A 463 16.99 -24.09 20.63
C ASP A 463 18.04 -23.86 21.75
N MET A 464 19.03 -22.98 21.52
CA MET A 464 20.10 -22.74 22.49
C MET A 464 19.99 -21.39 23.19
N LYS A 465 19.91 -21.43 24.52
CA LYS A 465 19.97 -20.24 25.37
C LYS A 465 21.34 -19.56 25.26
N SER A 466 21.33 -18.23 25.14
CA SER A 466 22.54 -17.42 25.29
C SER A 466 23.17 -17.67 26.67
N PRO A 467 24.49 -17.98 26.76
CA PRO A 467 25.16 -18.18 28.05
C PRO A 467 25.07 -16.96 28.98
N GLN A 468 24.92 -15.77 28.40
CA GLN A 468 24.79 -14.53 29.14
C GLN A 468 23.87 -13.58 28.40
N THR A 469 22.83 -13.08 29.07
CA THR A 469 21.96 -12.00 28.59
C THR A 469 21.99 -10.87 29.61
N ASP A 470 22.56 -9.73 29.22
CA ASP A 470 22.67 -8.55 30.05
C ASP A 470 21.67 -7.50 29.55
N TYR A 471 20.67 -7.19 30.40
CA TYR A 471 19.74 -6.09 30.17
C TYR A 471 20.45 -4.76 30.46
N ALA A 472 20.57 -3.90 29.44
CA ALA A 472 21.10 -2.55 29.62
C ALA A 472 19.97 -1.53 29.85
N SER A 473 18.92 -1.58 29.03
CA SER A 473 17.81 -0.63 29.06
C SER A 473 16.58 -1.17 28.33
N HIS A 474 15.46 -0.45 28.40
CA HIS A 474 14.19 -0.83 27.76
C HIS A 474 14.26 -0.88 26.21
N ASN A 475 15.38 -0.44 25.64
CA ASN A 475 15.67 -0.43 24.21
C ASN A 475 16.99 -1.14 23.85
N THR A 476 17.74 -1.69 24.82
CA THR A 476 19.03 -2.35 24.54
C THR A 476 19.24 -3.59 25.41
N ILE A 477 19.55 -4.72 24.77
CA ILE A 477 20.00 -5.97 25.40
C ILE A 477 21.33 -6.40 24.77
N HIS A 478 22.26 -6.89 25.59
CA HIS A 478 23.48 -7.53 25.11
C HIS A 478 23.44 -9.02 25.39
N CYS A 479 23.79 -9.86 24.42
CA CYS A 479 23.89 -11.30 24.65
C CYS A 479 25.23 -11.86 24.15
N LYS A 480 25.68 -12.97 24.76
CA LYS A 480 26.87 -13.71 24.33
C LYS A 480 26.47 -14.77 23.29
N ILE A 481 27.26 -14.90 22.24
CA ILE A 481 27.04 -15.90 21.19
C ILE A 481 27.45 -17.28 21.75
N PRO A 482 26.59 -18.33 21.69
CA PRO A 482 26.97 -19.68 22.08
C PRO A 482 28.07 -20.27 21.17
N ASP A 483 29.00 -21.04 21.71
CA ASP A 483 30.15 -21.56 20.96
C ASP A 483 29.80 -22.72 20.00
N ASN A 484 28.73 -23.49 20.28
CA ASN A 484 28.35 -24.71 19.54
C ASN A 484 27.14 -24.52 18.61
N LEU A 485 26.97 -23.33 18.03
CA LEU A 485 25.80 -23.02 17.18
C LEU A 485 25.62 -23.94 15.98
N SER A 486 26.70 -24.47 15.41
CA SER A 486 26.71 -25.29 14.20
C SER A 486 25.96 -26.62 14.31
N ASN A 487 25.69 -27.10 15.52
CA ASN A 487 25.08 -28.42 15.75
C ASN A 487 23.57 -28.32 16.03
N SER A 488 23.02 -27.11 16.03
CA SER A 488 21.59 -26.92 16.31
C SER A 488 20.72 -27.49 15.17
N PRO A 489 19.65 -28.25 15.49
CA PRO A 489 18.67 -28.70 14.50
C PRO A 489 17.78 -27.56 13.96
N THR A 490 17.87 -26.36 14.54
CA THR A 490 17.06 -25.19 14.16
C THR A 490 17.74 -24.29 13.13
N ILE A 491 18.91 -24.70 12.63
CA ILE A 491 19.62 -23.99 11.57
C ILE A 491 18.82 -24.07 10.26
N GLU A 492 18.55 -22.90 9.71
CA GLU A 492 17.97 -22.74 8.37
C GLU A 492 19.10 -22.55 7.35
N GLU A 493 19.20 -23.47 6.39
CA GLU A 493 20.06 -23.32 5.22
C GLU A 493 19.34 -22.47 4.17
N VAL A 494 19.82 -21.24 3.95
CA VAL A 494 19.23 -20.31 2.98
C VAL A 494 19.74 -20.64 1.57
N ASP A 495 21.03 -20.89 1.46
CA ASP A 495 21.74 -21.35 0.26
C ASP A 495 22.88 -22.29 0.70
N HIS A 496 23.51 -23.03 -0.21
CA HIS A 496 24.62 -23.96 0.08
C HIS A 496 25.83 -23.33 0.82
N MET A 497 25.89 -22.00 0.94
CA MET A 497 26.97 -21.26 1.60
C MET A 497 26.52 -20.48 2.85
N THR A 498 25.22 -20.37 3.14
CA THR A 498 24.74 -19.49 4.22
C THR A 498 23.78 -20.20 5.16
N LYS A 499 24.27 -20.43 6.38
CA LYS A 499 23.50 -21.02 7.49
C LYS A 499 23.06 -19.91 8.42
N LYS A 500 21.80 -19.94 8.83
CA LYS A 500 21.21 -18.95 9.73
C LYS A 500 20.46 -19.63 10.86
N ILE A 501 20.42 -19.02 12.03
CA ILE A 501 19.67 -19.51 13.19
C ILE A 501 18.75 -18.40 13.70
N PRO A 502 17.46 -18.68 13.97
CA PRO A 502 16.52 -17.65 14.41
C PRO A 502 16.88 -17.14 15.80
N LEU A 503 16.72 -15.84 16.01
CA LEU A 503 16.82 -15.24 17.34
C LEU A 503 15.43 -15.21 17.98
N LEU A 504 15.33 -15.70 19.21
CA LEU A 504 14.11 -15.73 19.99
C LEU A 504 14.31 -14.98 21.30
N PHE A 505 13.24 -14.38 21.81
CA PHE A 505 13.19 -13.87 23.17
C PHE A 505 12.34 -14.78 24.03
N VAL A 506 12.86 -15.18 25.18
CA VAL A 506 12.12 -15.98 26.16
C VAL A 506 12.03 -15.17 27.43
N ARG A 507 10.80 -14.92 27.88
CA ARG A 507 10.56 -14.15 29.11
C ARG A 507 10.53 -15.08 30.32
N GLY A 508 10.80 -14.56 31.51
CA GLY A 508 10.85 -15.34 32.76
C GLY A 508 9.56 -16.10 33.11
N ASN A 509 8.42 -15.75 32.48
CA ASN A 509 7.15 -16.48 32.58
C ASN A 509 6.99 -17.59 31.51
N GLY A 510 8.03 -17.91 30.74
CA GLY A 510 8.04 -18.96 29.73
C GLY A 510 7.52 -18.55 28.35
N VAL A 511 7.07 -17.30 28.16
CA VAL A 511 6.58 -16.83 26.86
C VAL A 511 7.73 -16.69 25.88
N VAL A 512 7.59 -17.30 24.71
CA VAL A 512 8.57 -17.23 23.62
C VAL A 512 8.05 -16.25 22.57
N TYR A 513 8.87 -15.26 22.20
CA TYR A 513 8.59 -14.29 21.15
C TYR A 513 9.50 -14.56 19.96
N ARG A 514 8.91 -14.74 18.77
CA ARG A 514 9.66 -14.82 17.51
C ARG A 514 10.05 -13.41 17.09
N THR A 515 11.35 -13.16 16.94
CA THR A 515 11.85 -11.81 16.61
C THR A 515 11.89 -11.53 15.11
N ASN A 516 11.81 -12.56 14.27
CA ASN A 516 12.06 -12.52 12.81
C ASN A 516 13.48 -12.10 12.40
N PHE A 517 14.40 -11.97 13.36
CA PHE A 517 15.83 -11.79 13.10
C PHE A 517 16.55 -13.14 13.17
N TYR A 518 17.64 -13.22 12.42
CA TYR A 518 18.48 -14.42 12.36
C TYR A 518 19.93 -14.03 12.57
N TYR A 519 20.66 -14.88 13.29
CA TYR A 519 22.11 -14.83 13.33
C TYR A 519 22.67 -15.67 12.18
N THR A 520 23.57 -15.08 11.39
CA THR A 520 24.26 -15.81 10.31
C THR A 520 25.54 -16.41 10.87
N LEU A 521 25.74 -17.70 10.60
CA LEU A 521 26.86 -18.51 11.09
C LEU A 521 28.15 -18.25 10.33
#